data_AF-X1MTI9-F1
#
_entry.id   AF-X1MTI9-F1
#
_cell.length_a   1.000
_cell.length_b   1.000
_cell.length_c   1.000
_cell.angle_alpha   90.00
_cell.angle_beta   90.00
_cell.angle_gamma   90.00
#
_symmetry.space_group_name_H-M   'P 1'
#
loop_
_entity.id
_entity.type
_entity.pdbx_description
1 polymer ?
#
loop_
_entity_poly.entity_id
_entity_poly.type
_entity_poly.pdbx_seq_one_letter_code
_entity_poly.pdbx_strand_id
1 'polypeptide(L)' 'MKSKEIRPGIYWVGAIDWDRRLFDSLIPLPDGTSYNSYLIKGSEKTALIDTVDPTMQDILIN' A
#
# COMPACT_ATOMS: atom_id res chain seq x y z
N MET A 1 -1.04 -8.82 4.29
CA MET A 1 -0.68 -9.48 3.01
C MET A 1 0.84 -9.47 2.94
N LYS A 2 1.52 -10.54 2.50
CA LYS A 2 2.99 -10.51 2.47
C LYS A 2 3.49 -9.47 1.46
N SER A 3 4.54 -8.74 1.83
CA SER A 3 5.24 -7.82 0.93
C SER A 3 5.63 -8.50 -0.40
N LYS A 4 5.49 -7.76 -1.51
CA LYS A 4 5.78 -8.27 -2.86
C LYS A 4 6.97 -7.53 -3.45
N GLU A 5 8.04 -8.24 -3.76
CA GLU A 5 9.17 -7.65 -4.49
C GLU A 5 8.75 -7.33 -5.92
N ILE A 6 8.94 -6.08 -6.33
CA ILE A 6 8.61 -5.60 -7.69
C ILE A 6 9.86 -5.34 -8.52
N ARG A 7 10.98 -5.06 -7.85
CA ARG A 7 12.35 -4.97 -8.39
C ARG A 7 13.33 -5.33 -7.27
N PRO A 8 14.58 -5.71 -7.56
CA PRO A 8 15.57 -5.99 -6.53
C PRO A 8 15.65 -4.87 -5.49
N GLY A 9 15.37 -5.20 -4.22
CA GLY A 9 15.40 -4.25 -3.10
C GLY A 9 14.21 -3.29 -3.02
N ILE A 10 13.20 -3.40 -3.89
CA ILE A 10 11.99 -2.57 -3.90
C ILE A 10 10.77 -3.46 -3.72
N TYR A 11 10.05 -3.22 -2.64
CA TYR A 11 8.88 -4.01 -2.25
C TYR A 11 7.64 -3.15 -2.24
N TRP A 12 6.56 -3.64 -2.86
CA TRP A 12 5.23 -3.14 -2.60
C TRP A 12 4.76 -3.69 -1.24
N VAL A 13 4.35 -2.78 -0.35
CA VAL A 13 3.93 -3.06 1.04
C VAL A 13 2.57 -2.42 1.36
N GLY A 14 1.87 -1.97 0.32
CA GLY A 14 0.57 -1.34 0.43
C GLY A 14 -0.56 -2.30 0.78
N ALA A 15 -1.79 -1.80 0.68
CA ALA A 15 -3.00 -2.55 0.98
C ALA A 15 -3.99 -2.52 -0.19
N ILE A 16 -4.74 -3.60 -0.33
CA ILE A 16 -5.89 -3.66 -1.25
C ILE A 16 -7.15 -3.55 -0.40
N ASP A 17 -7.97 -2.54 -0.66
CA ASP A 17 -9.24 -2.27 0.00
C ASP A 17 -10.38 -2.59 -0.97
N TRP A 18 -10.76 -3.86 -0.97
CA TRP A 18 -11.89 -4.38 -1.76
C TRP A 18 -13.24 -3.87 -1.25
N ASP A 19 -13.30 -3.34 -0.03
CA ASP A 19 -14.54 -2.91 0.62
C ASP A 19 -14.79 -1.41 0.46
N ARG A 20 -13.81 -0.64 0.02
CA ARG A 20 -13.99 0.77 -0.34
C ARG A 20 -15.05 0.92 -1.42
N ARG A 21 -16.03 1.80 -1.19
CA ARG A 21 -17.11 2.10 -2.14
C ARG A 21 -17.06 3.50 -2.73
N LEU A 22 -16.32 4.42 -2.10
CA LEU A 22 -16.20 5.81 -2.54
C LEU A 22 -14.74 6.28 -2.44
N PHE A 23 -14.26 6.96 -3.48
CA PHE A 23 -13.04 7.75 -3.48
C PHE A 23 -13.39 9.21 -3.22
N ASP A 24 -12.71 9.82 -2.26
CA ASP A 24 -12.94 11.19 -1.77
C ASP A 24 -14.43 11.48 -1.46
N SER A 25 -15.14 10.46 -0.98
CA SER A 25 -16.58 10.47 -0.68
C SER A 25 -17.49 10.85 -1.86
N LEU A 26 -16.98 10.88 -3.09
CA LEU A 26 -17.69 11.40 -4.26
C LEU A 26 -17.71 10.40 -5.42
N ILE A 27 -16.59 9.76 -5.72
CA ILE A 27 -16.44 8.92 -6.91
C ILE A 27 -16.68 7.46 -6.53
N PRO A 28 -17.66 6.77 -7.15
CA PRO A 28 -17.89 5.34 -6.88
C PRO A 28 -16.70 4.46 -7.22
N LEU A 29 -16.45 3.47 -6.37
CA LEU A 29 -15.43 2.43 -6.54
C LEU A 29 -16.09 1.05 -6.54
N PRO A 30 -16.64 0.59 -7.67
CA PRO A 30 -17.34 -0.70 -7.74
C PRO A 30 -16.43 -1.89 -7.42
N ASP A 31 -15.14 -1.77 -7.75
CA ASP A 31 -14.14 -2.84 -7.61
C ASP A 31 -13.16 -2.60 -6.44
N GLY A 32 -13.45 -1.63 -5.57
CA GLY A 32 -12.55 -1.21 -4.50
C GLY A 32 -11.36 -0.37 -5.00
N THR A 33 -10.30 -0.31 -4.20
CA THR A 33 -9.07 0.44 -4.51
C THR A 33 -7.83 -0.19 -3.90
N SER A 34 -6.67 0.40 -4.19
CA SER A 34 -5.40 0.07 -3.54
C SER A 34 -4.76 1.32 -2.94
N TYR A 35 -4.20 1.18 -1.75
CA TYR A 35 -3.28 2.14 -1.16
C TYR A 35 -1.86 1.64 -1.42
N ASN A 36 -1.16 2.26 -2.36
CA ASN A 36 0.16 1.81 -2.77
C ASN A 36 1.26 2.46 -1.93
N SER A 37 2.02 1.64 -1.22
CA SER A 37 3.19 2.08 -0.45
C SER A 37 4.38 1.19 -0.79
N TYR A 38 5.59 1.74 -0.72
CA TYR A 38 6.80 1.05 -1.17
C TYR A 38 7.91 1.10 -0.14
N LEU A 39 8.48 -0.07 0.17
CA LEU A 39 9.66 -0.19 1.01
C LEU A 39 10.88 -0.38 0.11
N ILE A 40 11.78 0.61 0.13
CA ILE A 40 13.03 0.60 -0.63
C ILE A 40 14.17 0.30 0.33
N LYS A 41 14.82 -0.84 0.13
CA LYS A 41 15.99 -1.28 0.88
C LYS A 41 17.25 -0.94 0.09
N GLY A 42 17.84 0.21 0.39
CA GLY A 42 19.17 0.57 -0.11
C GLY A 42 20.27 -0.17 0.64
N SER A 43 21.51 -0.02 0.16
CA SER A 43 22.69 -0.62 0.80
C SER A 43 22.96 -0.05 2.20
N GLU A 44 22.66 1.22 2.43
CA GLU A 44 22.93 1.91 3.70
C GLU A 44 21.67 2.26 4.49
N LYS A 45 20.56 2.52 3.79
CA LYS A 45 19.33 3.04 4.40
C LYS A 45 18.11 2.36 3.79
N THR A 46 17.06 2.32 4.59
CA THR A 46 15.73 1.89 4.16
C THR A 46 14.80 3.10 4.17
N ALA A 47 13.98 3.23 3.13
CA ALA A 47 12.97 4.27 3.02
C ALA A 47 11.59 3.65 2.79
N LEU A 48 10.58 4.20 3.45
CA LEU A 48 9.17 3.95 3.15
C LEU A 48 8.63 5.13 2.35
N ILE A 49 8.04 4.83 1.20
CA ILE A 49 7.35 5.80 0.34
C ILE A 49 5.86 5.60 0.52
N ASP A 50 5.17 6.70 0.85
CA ASP A 50 3.75 6.77 1.17
C ASP A 50 3.32 5.88 2.35
N THR A 51 2.03 5.93 2.66
CA THR A 51 1.38 5.13 3.69
C THR A 51 0.01 4.68 3.19
N VAL A 52 -0.72 3.95 4.02
CA VAL A 52 -2.08 3.49 3.74
C VAL A 52 -3.11 4.29 4.54
N ASP A 53 -4.38 4.19 4.16
CA ASP A 53 -5.48 4.70 4.98
C ASP A 53 -5.41 4.10 6.40
N PRO A 54 -5.70 4.87 7.47
CA PRO A 54 -5.62 4.39 8.85
C PRO A 54 -6.40 3.10 9.13
N THR A 55 -7.51 2.87 8.43
CA THR A 55 -8.30 1.63 8.53
C THR A 55 -7.56 0.38 8.05
N MET A 56 -6.50 0.57 7.26
CA MET A 56 -5.67 -0.47 6.67
C MET A 56 -4.27 -0.55 7.29
N GLN A 57 -4.00 0.19 8.38
CA GLN A 57 -2.65 0.29 8.97
C GLN A 57 -2.05 -1.07 9.34
N ASP A 58 -2.87 -2.03 9.77
CA ASP A 58 -2.44 -3.38 10.15
C ASP A 58 -2.02 -4.22 8.94
N ILE A 59 -2.09 -3.69 7.72
CA ILE A 59 -1.60 -4.36 6.51
C ILE A 59 -0.22 -3.82 6.12
N LEU A 60 0.10 -2.57 6.49
CA LEU A 60 1.33 -1.90 6.08
C LEU A 60 2.55 -2.53 6.77
N ILE A 61 3.43 -3.14 5.96
CA ILE A 61 4.67 -3.78 6.44
C ILE A 61 4.41 -4.93 7.44
N ASN A 62 3.45 -5.81 7.11
CA ASN A 62 3.17 -7.05 7.85
C ASN A 62 3.64 -8.31 7.11
#